data_AF-E2CSM0-F1
#
_entry.id   AF-E2CSM0-F1
#
_cell.length_a   1.000
_cell.length_b   1.000
_cell.length_c   1.000
_cell.angle_alpha   90.00
_cell.angle_beta   90.00
_cell.angle_gamma   90.00
#
_symmetry.space_group_name_H-M   'P 1'
#
loop_
_entity.id
_entity.type
_entity.pdbx_description
1 polymer ?
#
loop_
_entity_poly.entity_id
_entity_poly.type
_entity_poly.pdbx_seq_one_letter_code
_entity_poly.pdbx_strand_id
1 'polypeptide(L)'
;MTFSKRHNFAVAEPPITIREDAPEGLRYAAIINAHHCRLSYSQIRTVVCKVLLTAPDMGNWSEVPNIRDEVIWEINHCEWYKVYDVIEALVSFIEGTYGYQDTAEYVNSMNAHFVDAGIGWKYEAGEGIVYRGENSFQTATKTTSQVLEETGYQRASREISEAIADISRRPHPDVTGAISHAAVAIECVGNKILGTEKTGPSPQRYRMRHRISAKPLKAWLF
;
A
#
# COMPACT_ATOMS: atom_id res chain seq x y z
N MET A 1 -21.64 -12.97 11.91
CA MET A 1 -20.79 -13.86 11.07
C MET A 1 -21.42 -14.03 9.70
N THR A 2 -20.66 -13.85 8.61
CA THR A 2 -21.15 -14.01 7.23
C THR A 2 -21.24 -15.48 6.82
N PHE A 3 -22.07 -15.80 5.82
CA PHE A 3 -22.23 -17.15 5.27
C PHE A 3 -20.89 -17.79 4.92
N SER A 4 -20.05 -17.08 4.15
CA SER A 4 -18.75 -17.59 3.70
C SER A 4 -17.78 -17.90 4.84
N LYS A 5 -17.78 -17.09 5.91
CA LYS A 5 -16.98 -17.32 7.13
C LYS A 5 -17.50 -18.51 7.94
N ARG A 6 -18.81 -18.69 8.03
CA ARG A 6 -19.41 -19.86 8.73
C ARG A 6 -19.11 -21.19 8.04
N HIS A 7 -18.93 -21.17 6.72
CA HIS A 7 -18.74 -22.37 5.90
C HIS A 7 -17.30 -22.54 5.40
N ASN A 8 -16.33 -21.76 5.89
CA ASN A 8 -14.92 -21.81 5.48
C ASN A 8 -14.68 -21.72 3.96
N PHE A 9 -15.55 -21.01 3.24
CA PHE A 9 -15.36 -20.74 1.81
C PHE A 9 -14.31 -19.66 1.55
N ALA A 10 -13.96 -18.86 2.55
CA ALA A 10 -12.86 -17.91 2.44
C ALA A 10 -11.53 -18.67 2.44
N VAL A 11 -10.74 -18.52 1.37
CA VAL A 11 -9.33 -18.92 1.36
C VAL A 11 -8.66 -18.29 2.57
N ALA A 12 -7.87 -19.07 3.33
CA ALA A 12 -7.09 -18.58 4.44
C ALA A 12 -6.17 -17.45 3.93
N GLU A 13 -6.54 -16.21 4.24
CA GLU A 13 -5.94 -14.94 3.82
C GLU A 13 -5.44 -14.90 2.37
N PRO A 14 -6.21 -14.35 1.41
CA PRO A 14 -5.74 -14.25 0.03
C PRO A 14 -4.46 -13.41 -0.06
N PRO A 15 -3.58 -13.72 -1.04
CA PRO A 15 -2.31 -13.04 -1.22
C PRO A 15 -2.52 -11.54 -1.47
N ILE A 16 -1.54 -10.74 -1.04
CA ILE A 16 -1.54 -9.29 -1.29
C ILE A 16 -1.30 -9.04 -2.78
N THR A 17 -2.34 -8.59 -3.47
CA THR A 17 -2.33 -8.22 -4.89
C THR A 17 -2.29 -6.70 -5.08
N ILE A 18 -2.90 -5.94 -4.16
CA ILE A 18 -3.01 -4.48 -4.23
C ILE A 18 -2.15 -3.85 -3.15
N ARG A 19 -1.18 -3.01 -3.56
CA ARG A 19 -0.25 -2.31 -2.64
C ARG A 19 -0.41 -0.80 -2.68
N GLU A 20 -0.46 -0.19 -3.87
CA GLU A 20 -0.48 1.26 -4.04
C GLU A 20 -1.64 1.65 -4.94
N ASP A 21 -2.83 1.30 -4.50
CA ASP A 21 -4.07 1.64 -5.19
C ASP A 21 -5.24 1.59 -4.20
N ALA A 22 -6.34 2.20 -4.61
CA ALA A 22 -7.63 2.15 -3.94
C ALA A 22 -8.67 1.75 -4.99
N PRO A 23 -8.96 0.44 -5.14
CA PRO A 23 -9.95 -0.02 -6.10
C PRO A 23 -11.34 0.53 -5.76
N GLU A 24 -12.23 0.60 -6.75
CA GLU A 24 -13.60 1.10 -6.59
C GLU A 24 -14.33 0.44 -5.40
N GLY A 25 -14.14 -0.87 -5.23
CA GLY A 25 -14.69 -1.60 -4.09
C GLY A 25 -14.26 -1.05 -2.73
N LEU A 26 -12.98 -0.66 -2.58
CA LEU A 26 -12.48 -0.06 -1.34
C LEU A 26 -13.07 1.33 -1.12
N ARG A 27 -13.10 2.15 -2.18
CA ARG A 27 -13.64 3.52 -2.15
C ARG A 27 -15.10 3.52 -1.71
N TYR A 28 -15.89 2.61 -2.27
CA TYR A 28 -17.28 2.40 -1.88
C TYR A 28 -17.41 1.85 -0.45
N ALA A 29 -16.61 0.86 -0.08
CA ALA A 29 -16.64 0.25 1.25
C ALA A 29 -16.33 1.26 2.37
N ALA A 30 -15.39 2.18 2.18
CA ALA A 30 -15.06 3.23 3.15
C ALA A 30 -16.30 4.05 3.53
N ILE A 31 -17.10 4.46 2.54
CA ILE A 31 -18.30 5.28 2.75
C ILE A 31 -19.45 4.46 3.34
N ILE A 32 -19.73 3.29 2.75
CA ILE A 32 -20.90 2.49 3.16
C ILE A 32 -20.70 1.87 4.54
N ASN A 33 -19.49 1.40 4.87
CA ASN A 33 -19.21 0.89 6.20
C ASN A 33 -19.37 1.99 7.26
N ALA A 34 -18.94 3.22 6.97
CA ALA A 34 -19.12 4.36 7.86
C ALA A 34 -20.60 4.66 8.09
N HIS A 35 -21.40 4.64 7.02
CA HIS A 35 -22.85 4.83 7.12
C HIS A 35 -23.53 3.72 7.94
N HIS A 36 -23.12 2.47 7.77
CA HIS A 36 -23.59 1.35 8.61
C HIS A 36 -23.19 1.50 10.08
N CYS A 37 -22.07 2.18 10.37
CA CYS A 37 -21.65 2.58 11.72
C CYS A 37 -22.26 3.92 12.16
N ARG A 38 -23.49 4.20 11.71
CA ARG A 38 -24.37 5.30 12.14
C ARG A 38 -24.01 6.71 11.69
N LEU A 39 -23.00 6.88 10.83
CA LEU A 39 -22.72 8.21 10.27
C LEU A 39 -23.78 8.58 9.23
N SER A 40 -24.29 9.81 9.29
CA SER A 40 -25.06 10.39 8.20
C SER A 40 -24.14 10.75 7.03
N TYR A 41 -24.68 10.83 5.81
CA TYR A 41 -23.89 11.28 4.66
C TYR A 41 -23.44 12.73 4.82
N SER A 42 -24.18 13.57 5.55
CA SER A 42 -23.69 14.91 5.93
C SER A 42 -22.43 14.88 6.80
N GLN A 43 -22.36 13.96 7.78
CA GLN A 43 -21.16 13.80 8.61
C GLN A 43 -20.00 13.26 7.77
N ILE A 44 -20.26 12.25 6.93
CA ILE A 44 -19.24 11.69 6.03
C ILE A 44 -18.73 12.76 5.07
N ARG A 45 -19.61 13.56 4.46
CA ARG A 45 -19.23 14.71 3.62
C ARG A 45 -18.32 15.68 4.34
N THR A 46 -18.63 16.00 5.60
CA THR A 46 -17.79 16.89 6.41
C THR A 46 -16.37 16.33 6.56
N VAL A 47 -16.23 15.04 6.79
CA VAL A 47 -14.92 14.37 6.89
C VAL A 47 -14.21 14.36 5.53
N VAL A 48 -14.89 13.93 4.47
CA VAL A 48 -14.33 13.84 3.11
C VAL A 48 -13.86 15.21 2.61
N CYS A 49 -14.72 16.23 2.66
CA CYS A 49 -14.36 17.60 2.28
C CYS A 49 -13.17 18.14 3.06
N LYS A 50 -13.09 17.85 4.37
CA LYS A 50 -11.96 18.27 5.21
C LYS A 50 -10.64 17.60 4.80
N VAL A 51 -10.66 16.31 4.47
CA VAL A 51 -9.46 15.57 4.07
C VAL A 51 -9.01 15.93 2.66
N LEU A 52 -9.96 16.07 1.74
CA LEU A 52 -9.70 16.38 0.33
C LEU A 52 -9.49 17.88 0.09
N LEU A 53 -9.76 18.72 1.10
CA LEU A 53 -9.75 20.19 0.99
C LEU A 53 -10.69 20.70 -0.12
N THR A 54 -11.83 20.04 -0.28
CA THR A 54 -12.89 20.41 -1.24
C THR A 54 -14.04 21.10 -0.52
N ALA A 55 -14.71 22.02 -1.20
CA ALA A 55 -15.89 22.68 -0.68
C ALA A 55 -17.13 21.80 -0.93
N PRO A 56 -18.03 21.63 0.04
CA PRO A 56 -19.28 20.91 -0.19
C PRO A 56 -20.18 21.69 -1.15
N ASP A 57 -20.94 20.98 -1.97
CA ASP A 57 -21.99 21.60 -2.78
C ASP A 57 -23.20 21.96 -1.90
N MET A 58 -23.38 23.25 -1.65
CA MET A 58 -24.47 23.77 -0.83
C MET A 58 -25.87 23.56 -1.47
N GLY A 59 -25.93 23.26 -2.77
CA GLY A 59 -27.15 22.85 -3.46
C GLY A 59 -27.57 21.41 -3.12
N ASN A 60 -26.66 20.59 -2.59
CA ASN A 60 -26.94 19.22 -2.16
C ASN A 60 -27.32 19.19 -0.68
N TRP A 61 -28.64 19.25 -0.42
CA TRP A 61 -29.19 19.31 0.94
C TRP A 61 -29.88 18.02 1.40
N SER A 62 -30.27 17.12 0.50
CA SER A 62 -30.88 15.84 0.88
C SER A 62 -29.83 14.76 1.11
N GLU A 63 -29.90 14.05 2.23
CA GLU A 63 -28.98 12.93 2.57
C GLU A 63 -28.82 11.93 1.42
N VAL A 64 -29.94 11.49 0.83
CA VAL A 64 -29.98 10.61 -0.32
C VAL A 64 -30.97 11.17 -1.34
N PRO A 65 -30.65 11.23 -2.64
CA PRO A 65 -29.37 10.80 -3.24
C PRO A 65 -28.26 11.85 -3.16
N ASN A 66 -28.59 13.15 -3.05
CA ASN A 66 -27.66 14.24 -3.36
C ASN A 66 -26.34 14.20 -2.57
N ILE A 67 -26.39 14.22 -1.23
CA ILE A 67 -25.17 14.26 -0.40
C ILE A 67 -24.39 12.94 -0.52
N ARG A 68 -25.08 11.80 -0.52
CA ARG A 68 -24.46 10.49 -0.75
C ARG A 68 -23.69 10.45 -2.07
N ASP A 69 -24.32 10.87 -3.15
CA ASP A 69 -23.76 10.77 -4.50
C ASP A 69 -22.58 11.74 -4.68
N GLU A 70 -22.65 12.92 -4.05
CA GLU A 70 -21.51 13.85 -3.91
C GLU A 70 -20.31 13.18 -3.22
N VAL A 71 -20.52 12.58 -2.05
CA VAL A 71 -19.48 11.88 -1.29
C VAL A 71 -18.86 10.74 -2.10
N ILE A 72 -19.69 9.93 -2.75
CA ILE A 72 -19.24 8.82 -3.60
C ILE A 72 -18.43 9.35 -4.79
N TRP A 73 -18.87 10.46 -5.39
CA TRP A 73 -18.14 11.08 -6.50
C TRP A 73 -16.77 11.58 -6.04
N GLU A 74 -16.70 12.33 -4.94
CA GLU A 74 -15.45 12.88 -4.39
C GLU A 74 -14.44 11.78 -4.06
N ILE A 75 -14.87 10.71 -3.37
CA ILE A 75 -13.95 9.62 -3.02
C ILE A 75 -13.53 8.80 -4.23
N ASN A 76 -14.32 8.76 -5.32
CA ASN A 76 -13.95 8.06 -6.55
C ASN A 76 -12.95 8.83 -7.41
N HIS A 77 -12.92 10.16 -7.30
CA HIS A 77 -12.04 11.01 -8.11
C HIS A 77 -10.78 11.49 -7.39
N CYS A 78 -10.64 11.20 -6.09
CA CYS A 78 -9.42 11.54 -5.35
C CYS A 78 -8.26 10.56 -5.62
N GLU A 79 -7.04 11.02 -5.35
CA GLU A 79 -5.85 10.17 -5.40
C GLU A 79 -5.99 8.96 -4.47
N TRP A 80 -5.46 7.81 -4.87
CA TRP A 80 -5.67 6.56 -4.13
C TRP A 80 -5.26 6.64 -2.65
N TYR A 81 -4.17 7.33 -2.33
CA TYR A 81 -3.68 7.48 -0.96
C TYR A 81 -4.62 8.35 -0.11
N LYS A 82 -5.36 9.28 -0.73
CA LYS A 82 -6.38 10.09 -0.04
C LYS A 82 -7.56 9.27 0.45
N VAL A 83 -7.85 8.12 -0.17
CA VAL A 83 -8.87 7.19 0.33
C VAL A 83 -8.48 6.64 1.70
N TYR A 84 -7.20 6.34 1.89
CA TYR A 84 -6.68 5.88 3.18
C TYR A 84 -6.68 7.01 4.22
N ASP A 85 -6.28 8.24 3.85
CA ASP A 85 -6.42 9.43 4.71
C ASP A 85 -7.89 9.61 5.16
N VAL A 86 -8.86 9.42 4.26
CA VAL A 86 -10.30 9.50 4.57
C VAL A 86 -10.71 8.40 5.54
N ILE A 87 -10.25 7.16 5.36
CA ILE A 87 -10.56 6.04 6.26
C ILE A 87 -10.08 6.34 7.69
N GLU A 88 -8.85 6.84 7.85
CA GLU A 88 -8.31 7.23 9.16
C GLU A 88 -9.08 8.39 9.80
N ALA A 89 -9.46 9.38 8.99
CA ALA A 89 -10.26 10.50 9.47
C ALA A 89 -11.67 10.08 9.88
N LEU A 90 -12.28 9.11 9.19
CA LEU A 90 -13.55 8.51 9.57
C LEU A 90 -13.43 7.73 10.88
N VAL A 91 -12.37 6.94 11.07
CA VAL A 91 -12.09 6.27 12.34
C VAL A 91 -12.02 7.30 13.48
N SER A 92 -11.22 8.35 13.29
CA SER A 92 -11.04 9.42 14.29
C SER A 92 -12.36 10.13 14.60
N PHE A 93 -13.19 10.36 13.58
CA PHE A 93 -14.51 10.98 13.75
C PHE A 93 -15.47 10.07 14.53
N ILE A 94 -15.52 8.78 14.19
CA ILE A 94 -16.36 7.79 14.86
C ILE A 94 -15.95 7.67 16.33
N GLU A 95 -14.65 7.56 16.60
CA GLU A 95 -14.12 7.44 17.96
C GLU A 95 -14.47 8.65 18.82
N GLY A 96 -14.32 9.86 18.28
CA GLY A 96 -14.65 11.10 18.99
C GLY A 96 -16.15 11.34 19.20
N THR A 97 -17.02 10.74 18.36
CA THR A 97 -18.47 11.03 18.35
C THR A 97 -19.31 9.92 18.97
N TYR A 98 -19.01 8.67 18.67
CA TYR A 98 -19.80 7.49 19.04
C TYR A 98 -19.06 6.55 20.00
N GLY A 99 -17.72 6.62 20.02
CA GLY A 99 -16.88 5.88 20.95
C GLY A 99 -16.38 4.53 20.42
N TYR A 100 -15.70 3.80 21.30
CA TYR A 100 -14.87 2.65 20.94
C TYR A 100 -15.61 1.50 20.24
N GLN A 101 -16.87 1.23 20.62
CA GLN A 101 -17.62 0.11 20.05
C GLN A 101 -17.90 0.31 18.56
N ASP A 102 -18.47 1.45 18.18
CA ASP A 102 -18.73 1.80 16.78
C ASP A 102 -17.42 1.91 15.98
N THR A 103 -16.35 2.42 16.59
CA THR A 103 -15.02 2.43 15.96
C THR A 103 -14.52 1.02 15.66
N ALA A 104 -14.63 0.11 16.62
CA ALA A 104 -14.22 -1.28 16.44
C ALA A 104 -15.04 -1.98 15.35
N GLU A 105 -16.35 -1.71 15.25
CA GLU A 105 -17.20 -2.23 14.18
C GLU A 105 -16.75 -1.76 12.79
N TYR A 106 -16.50 -0.46 12.63
CA TYR A 106 -16.00 0.11 11.38
C TYR A 106 -14.64 -0.46 10.99
N VAL A 107 -13.68 -0.45 11.92
CA VAL A 107 -12.32 -0.98 11.71
C VAL A 107 -12.35 -2.45 11.35
N ASN A 108 -13.14 -3.27 12.05
CA ASN A 108 -13.27 -4.70 11.74
C ASN A 108 -13.87 -4.94 10.36
N SER A 109 -14.85 -4.13 9.95
CA SER A 109 -15.43 -4.21 8.61
C SER A 109 -14.39 -3.84 7.53
N MET A 110 -13.64 -2.76 7.74
CA MET A 110 -12.59 -2.33 6.81
C MET A 110 -11.43 -3.32 6.72
N ASN A 111 -10.95 -3.84 7.85
CA ASN A 111 -9.88 -4.85 7.87
C ASN A 111 -10.33 -6.16 7.21
N ALA A 112 -11.57 -6.59 7.42
CA ALA A 112 -12.13 -7.72 6.68
C ALA A 112 -12.15 -7.46 5.17
N HIS A 113 -12.56 -6.25 4.75
CA HIS A 113 -12.56 -5.88 3.33
C HIS A 113 -11.15 -5.84 2.75
N PHE A 114 -10.16 -5.30 3.47
CA PHE A 114 -8.77 -5.29 3.01
C PHE A 114 -8.24 -6.69 2.76
N VAL A 115 -8.52 -7.62 3.67
CA VAL A 115 -8.15 -9.03 3.51
C VAL A 115 -8.88 -9.62 2.29
N ASP A 116 -10.21 -9.53 2.24
CA ASP A 116 -11.01 -10.16 1.19
C ASP A 116 -10.67 -9.63 -0.23
N ALA A 117 -10.30 -8.34 -0.34
CA ALA A 117 -9.91 -7.71 -1.60
C ALA A 117 -8.41 -7.88 -1.95
N GLY A 118 -7.62 -8.56 -1.11
CA GLY A 118 -6.17 -8.72 -1.35
C GLY A 118 -5.37 -7.42 -1.19
N ILE A 119 -5.89 -6.47 -0.43
CA ILE A 119 -5.25 -5.18 -0.15
C ILE A 119 -4.16 -5.38 0.92
N GLY A 120 -3.02 -4.77 0.68
CA GLY A 120 -1.82 -4.89 1.51
C GLY A 120 -1.80 -4.02 2.75
N TRP A 121 -2.92 -3.41 3.12
CA TRP A 121 -3.03 -2.48 4.23
C TRP A 121 -4.00 -3.01 5.29
N LYS A 122 -3.84 -2.57 6.52
CA LYS A 122 -4.77 -2.80 7.63
C LYS A 122 -4.76 -1.58 8.55
N TYR A 123 -5.85 -1.36 9.26
CA TYR A 123 -5.88 -0.39 10.34
C TYR A 123 -5.45 -1.07 11.66
N GLU A 124 -4.52 -0.45 12.35
CA GLU A 124 -4.07 -0.80 13.71
C GLU A 124 -4.35 0.36 14.67
N ALA A 125 -4.96 0.05 15.81
CA ALA A 125 -5.33 1.07 16.79
C ALA A 125 -4.08 1.79 17.33
N GLY A 126 -4.08 3.11 17.30
CA GLY A 126 -2.95 3.95 17.74
C GLY A 126 -1.83 4.16 16.71
N GLU A 127 -1.77 3.35 15.64
CA GLU A 127 -0.79 3.51 14.56
C GLU A 127 -1.42 4.02 13.25
N GLY A 128 -2.71 3.73 13.01
CA GLY A 128 -3.40 4.07 11.77
C GLY A 128 -3.32 2.95 10.73
N ILE A 129 -3.31 3.32 9.45
CA ILE A 129 -3.18 2.40 8.33
C ILE A 129 -1.72 1.97 8.18
N VAL A 130 -1.47 0.69 8.43
CA VAL A 130 -0.16 0.05 8.34
C VAL A 130 -0.17 -1.08 7.32
N TYR A 131 1.00 -1.46 6.85
CA TYR A 131 1.12 -2.56 5.89
C TYR A 131 0.78 -3.91 6.57
N ARG A 132 -0.10 -4.70 5.93
CA ARG A 132 -0.55 -6.03 6.39
C ARG A 132 0.49 -7.12 6.13
N GLY A 133 1.32 -6.96 5.11
CA GLY A 133 2.23 -8.01 4.69
C GLY A 133 3.28 -8.31 5.76
N GLU A 134 3.80 -9.54 5.71
CA GLU A 134 4.75 -10.02 6.69
C GLU A 134 5.88 -9.01 6.91
N ASN A 135 6.08 -8.68 8.18
CA ASN A 135 7.34 -8.13 8.67
C ASN A 135 8.53 -8.94 8.16
N SER A 136 8.37 -10.21 7.74
CA SER A 136 9.43 -11.03 7.13
C SER A 136 10.16 -10.37 5.97
N PHE A 137 9.55 -9.54 5.11
CA PHE A 137 10.33 -8.87 4.05
C PHE A 137 11.19 -7.72 4.59
N GLN A 138 10.62 -6.86 5.43
CA GLN A 138 11.37 -5.78 6.09
C GLN A 138 12.40 -6.32 7.10
N THR A 139 12.05 -7.37 7.84
CA THR A 139 12.92 -8.11 8.75
C THR A 139 13.98 -8.84 7.95
N ALA A 140 13.66 -9.60 6.91
CA ALA A 140 14.67 -10.29 6.09
C ALA A 140 15.62 -9.30 5.43
N THR A 141 15.13 -8.16 4.93
CA THR A 141 16.01 -7.12 4.36
C THR A 141 16.89 -6.48 5.43
N LYS A 142 16.35 -6.11 6.60
CA LYS A 142 17.15 -5.61 7.73
C LYS A 142 18.17 -6.62 8.23
N THR A 143 17.75 -7.86 8.45
CA THR A 143 18.60 -8.98 8.87
C THR A 143 19.65 -9.28 7.82
N THR A 144 19.34 -9.20 6.53
CA THR A 144 20.32 -9.40 5.45
C THR A 144 21.42 -8.35 5.51
N SER A 145 21.08 -7.06 5.62
CA SER A 145 22.09 -6.01 5.77
C SER A 145 22.96 -6.22 7.02
N GLN A 146 22.35 -6.57 8.16
CA GLN A 146 23.07 -6.86 9.40
C GLN A 146 24.02 -8.06 9.27
N VAL A 147 23.53 -9.18 8.73
CA VAL A 147 24.35 -10.39 8.54
C VAL A 147 25.51 -10.10 7.59
N LEU A 148 25.29 -9.35 6.51
CA LEU A 148 26.36 -8.97 5.58
C LEU A 148 27.41 -8.07 6.26
N GLU A 149 27.03 -7.17 7.15
CA GLU A 149 27.98 -6.37 7.94
C GLU A 149 28.78 -7.24 8.91
N GLU A 150 28.11 -8.07 9.70
CA GLU A 150 28.72 -8.93 10.73
C GLU A 150 29.67 -9.97 10.12
N THR A 151 29.38 -10.45 8.92
CA THR A 151 30.23 -11.40 8.18
C THR A 151 31.29 -10.71 7.31
N GLY A 152 31.41 -9.38 7.41
CA GLY A 152 32.45 -8.59 6.76
C GLY A 152 32.24 -8.37 5.26
N TYR A 153 31.01 -8.48 4.74
CA TYR A 153 30.62 -8.18 3.36
C TYR A 153 30.13 -6.72 3.25
N GLN A 154 30.92 -5.75 3.71
CA GLN A 154 30.45 -4.35 3.84
C GLN A 154 29.96 -3.76 2.51
N ARG A 155 30.61 -4.13 1.39
CA ARG A 155 30.17 -3.69 0.07
C ARG A 155 28.81 -4.25 -0.31
N ALA A 156 28.55 -5.53 -0.06
CA ALA A 156 27.25 -6.13 -0.32
C ALA A 156 26.15 -5.53 0.57
N SER A 157 26.44 -5.31 1.86
CA SER A 157 25.49 -4.63 2.77
C SER A 157 25.10 -3.24 2.25
N ARG A 158 26.11 -2.45 1.85
CA ARG A 158 25.87 -1.12 1.29
C ARG A 158 24.97 -1.18 0.06
N GLU A 159 25.27 -2.07 -0.88
CA GLU A 159 24.49 -2.19 -2.13
C GLU A 159 23.06 -2.69 -1.86
N ILE A 160 22.84 -3.63 -0.92
CA ILE A 160 21.47 -3.98 -0.50
C ILE A 160 20.75 -2.77 0.11
N SER A 161 21.45 -1.96 0.91
CA SER A 161 20.86 -0.77 1.55
C SER A 161 20.46 0.30 0.52
N GLU A 162 21.30 0.53 -0.50
CA GLU A 162 20.98 1.40 -1.64
C GLU A 162 19.80 0.83 -2.44
N ALA A 163 19.74 -0.48 -2.66
CA ALA A 163 18.63 -1.13 -3.36
C ALA A 163 17.29 -0.94 -2.62
N ILE A 164 17.30 -1.08 -1.29
CA ILE A 164 16.14 -0.84 -0.43
C ILE A 164 15.75 0.64 -0.49
N ALA A 165 16.72 1.56 -0.42
CA ALA A 165 16.44 2.99 -0.51
C ALA A 165 15.79 3.35 -1.84
N ASP A 166 16.29 2.81 -2.95
CA ASP A 166 15.80 3.06 -4.31
C ASP A 166 14.36 2.57 -4.52
N ILE A 167 14.05 1.34 -4.07
CA ILE A 167 12.69 0.79 -4.18
C ILE A 167 11.70 1.46 -3.21
N SER A 168 12.21 2.06 -2.13
CA SER A 168 11.37 2.73 -1.13
C SER A 168 11.10 4.20 -1.46
N ARG A 169 11.71 4.76 -2.53
CA ARG A 169 11.46 6.16 -2.92
C ARG A 169 10.00 6.37 -3.26
N ARG A 170 9.43 7.44 -2.72
CA ARG A 170 8.05 7.90 -2.97
C ARG A 170 8.08 9.29 -3.64
N PRO A 171 7.13 9.60 -4.55
CA PRO A 171 6.03 8.75 -5.03
C PRO A 171 6.47 7.73 -6.08
N HIS A 172 7.62 7.93 -6.73
CA HIS A 172 8.10 7.08 -7.81
C HIS A 172 9.35 6.30 -7.37
N PRO A 173 9.27 4.98 -7.22
CA PRO A 173 10.42 4.16 -6.86
C PRO A 173 11.41 4.07 -8.02
N ASP A 174 12.71 4.03 -7.70
CA ASP A 174 13.78 3.79 -8.67
C ASP A 174 13.99 2.29 -8.86
N VAL A 175 13.07 1.64 -9.57
CA VAL A 175 13.10 0.19 -9.79
C VAL A 175 14.39 -0.25 -10.50
N THR A 176 14.93 0.59 -11.39
CA THR A 176 16.15 0.27 -12.13
C THR A 176 17.37 0.33 -11.23
N GLY A 177 17.49 1.38 -10.41
CA GLY A 177 18.52 1.51 -9.39
C GLY A 177 18.46 0.35 -8.39
N ALA A 178 17.26 0.04 -7.88
CA ALA A 178 17.04 -1.07 -6.96
C ALA A 178 17.53 -2.42 -7.50
N ILE A 179 17.15 -2.77 -8.74
CA ILE A 179 17.60 -4.02 -9.38
C ILE A 179 19.12 -4.01 -9.59
N SER A 180 19.68 -2.87 -10.01
CA SER A 180 21.12 -2.75 -10.28
C SER A 180 21.93 -2.94 -8.99
N HIS A 181 21.55 -2.27 -7.91
CA HIS A 181 22.18 -2.39 -6.61
C HIS A 181 22.03 -3.81 -6.02
N ALA A 182 20.86 -4.43 -6.16
CA ALA A 182 20.67 -5.82 -5.76
C ALA A 182 21.57 -6.81 -6.52
N ALA A 183 21.73 -6.63 -7.84
CA ALA A 183 22.63 -7.44 -8.65
C ALA A 183 24.10 -7.27 -8.23
N VAL A 184 24.54 -6.04 -7.96
CA VAL A 184 25.90 -5.76 -7.48
C VAL A 184 26.13 -6.37 -6.09
N ALA A 185 25.14 -6.36 -5.19
CA ALA A 185 25.26 -7.01 -3.90
C ALA A 185 25.50 -8.52 -4.04
N ILE A 186 24.73 -9.20 -4.90
CA ILE A 186 24.91 -10.63 -5.20
C ILE A 186 26.30 -10.89 -5.80
N GLU A 187 26.75 -10.04 -6.73
CA GLU A 187 28.09 -10.13 -7.31
C GLU A 187 29.19 -9.99 -6.25
N CYS A 188 29.04 -9.05 -5.30
CA CYS A 188 29.99 -8.85 -4.21
C CYS A 188 30.08 -10.08 -3.30
N VAL A 189 28.93 -10.67 -2.94
CA VAL A 189 28.89 -11.91 -2.15
C VAL A 189 29.55 -13.06 -2.92
N GLY A 190 29.20 -13.25 -4.19
CA GLY A 190 29.77 -14.29 -5.03
C GLY A 190 31.29 -14.16 -5.19
N ASN A 191 31.79 -12.95 -5.46
CA ASN A 191 33.23 -12.70 -5.58
C ASN A 191 34.00 -13.00 -4.29
N LYS A 192 33.40 -12.70 -3.13
CA LYS A 192 34.01 -13.00 -1.84
C LYS A 192 34.09 -14.50 -1.57
N ILE A 193 33.00 -15.24 -1.86
CA ILE A 193 32.96 -16.70 -1.72
C ILE A 193 33.97 -17.37 -2.66
N LEU A 194 34.10 -16.86 -3.89
CA LEU A 194 35.02 -17.38 -4.90
C LEU A 194 36.47 -16.90 -4.74
N GLY A 195 36.74 -15.98 -3.80
CA GLY A 195 38.06 -15.38 -3.61
C GLY A 195 38.52 -14.49 -4.78
N THR A 196 37.59 -14.01 -5.61
CA THR A 196 37.84 -13.18 -6.80
C THR A 196 37.61 -11.69 -6.53
N GLU A 197 37.63 -11.26 -5.26
CA GLU A 197 37.45 -9.86 -4.88
C GLU A 197 38.48 -8.96 -5.58
N LYS A 198 38.02 -8.17 -6.55
CA LYS A 198 38.85 -7.12 -7.13
C LYS A 198 38.94 -5.96 -6.14
N THR A 199 40.11 -5.74 -5.57
CA THR A 199 40.47 -4.54 -4.80
C THR A 199 40.61 -3.35 -5.75
N GLY A 200 39.50 -2.74 -6.19
CA GLY A 200 39.48 -1.57 -7.06
C GLY A 200 38.07 -1.01 -7.32
N PRO A 201 37.94 0.27 -7.75
CA PRO A 201 36.63 0.86 -8.05
C PRO A 201 35.95 0.10 -9.19
N SER A 202 34.63 -0.08 -9.08
CA SER A 202 33.81 -0.95 -9.96
C SER A 202 34.05 -0.70 -11.45
N PRO A 203 33.97 -1.75 -12.30
CA PRO A 203 33.71 -1.54 -13.71
C PRO A 203 32.38 -0.79 -13.87
N GLN A 204 32.36 0.10 -14.86
CA GLN A 204 31.32 1.09 -15.17
C GLN A 204 29.91 0.62 -14.80
N ARG A 205 29.18 1.48 -14.06
CA ARG A 205 27.72 1.47 -13.92
C ARG A 205 27.11 0.87 -15.18
N TYR A 206 26.51 -0.31 -15.08
CA TYR A 206 25.65 -0.85 -16.15
C TYR A 206 24.51 0.15 -16.32
N ARG A 207 24.72 1.17 -17.16
CA ARG A 207 23.64 1.94 -17.75
C ARG A 207 22.90 0.93 -18.60
N MET A 208 21.87 0.30 -18.06
CA MET A 208 20.86 -0.38 -18.86
C MET A 208 20.23 0.67 -19.78
N ARG A 209 20.87 0.93 -20.93
CA ARG A 209 20.31 1.69 -22.05
C ARG A 209 19.34 0.80 -22.81
N HIS A 210 18.41 0.17 -22.11
CA HIS A 210 17.21 -0.38 -22.72
C HIS A 210 16.03 0.21 -21.98
N ARG A 211 15.60 1.37 -22.52
CA ARG A 211 14.21 1.82 -22.40
C ARG A 211 13.38 0.58 -22.74
N ILE A 212 12.67 0.01 -21.77
CA ILE A 212 11.70 -1.05 -22.03
C ILE A 212 10.62 -0.40 -22.88
N SER A 213 10.83 -0.42 -24.20
CA SER A 213 9.84 -0.02 -25.18
C SER A 213 8.84 -1.16 -25.20
N ALA A 214 7.63 -0.90 -24.71
CA ALA A 214 6.48 -1.70 -25.08
C ALA A 214 6.38 -1.67 -26.62
N LYS A 215 6.88 -2.73 -27.29
CA LYS A 215 6.57 -2.98 -28.68
C LYS A 215 5.38 -3.94 -28.71
N PRO A 216 4.36 -3.65 -29.53
CA PRO A 216 3.15 -4.46 -29.58
C PRO A 216 3.48 -5.82 -30.21
N LEU A 217 2.96 -6.89 -29.61
CA LEU A 217 2.86 -8.21 -30.22
C LEU A 217 1.97 -8.11 -31.46
N LYS A 218 2.58 -7.91 -32.63
CA LYS A 218 1.98 -8.22 -33.92
C LYS A 218 3.01 -8.98 -34.76
N ALA A 219 2.53 -10.06 -35.37
CA ALA A 219 3.18 -10.94 -36.35
C ALA A 219 3.75 -12.25 -35.80
N TRP A 220 2.86 -13.19 -35.48
CA TRP A 220 3.01 -14.56 -35.99
C TRP A 220 1.90 -14.74 -37.03
N LEU A 221 2.27 -14.58 -38.31
CA LEU A 221 1.53 -15.10 -39.46
C LEU A 221 2.32 -16.33 -39.92
N PHE A 222 1.78 -17.52 -39.63
CA PHE A 222 1.61 -18.61 -40.58
C PHE A 222 0.31 -19.30 -40.22
#